data_AF-A0A0Q7C883-F1
#
_entry.id   AF-A0A0Q7C883-F1
#
_cell.length_a   1.000
_cell.length_b   1.000
_cell.length_c   1.000
_cell.angle_alpha   90.00
_cell.angle_beta   90.00
_cell.angle_gamma   90.00
#
_symmetry.space_group_name_H-M   'P 1'
#
loop_
_entity.id
_entity.type
_entity.pdbx_description
1 polymer ?
#
loop_
_entity_poly.entity_id
_entity_poly.type
_entity_poly.pdbx_seq_one_letter_code
_entity_poly.pdbx_strand_id
1 'polypeptide(L)'
;MTAAIAGVQPLGKVRRSQTIATYGIGAIIDLEKGSFMPMGLEDWEGATRLPSLTIGEARLQVQLGVSHFRLPPVTEDLGHSGRVDPAHSAPAIRFPAWHECPMCHRIGIEGDPFQLAADGSRLECAGHSGHVFTTPVRFVLACRKGHMDEFPWAWWAHRRRSEGICDRPSLELRSRGKSAALADLHVHCRNCNASESMGDAFRPESLKGMNCRGVRPWLHDRQPDCDAPPRVIQRGASNAHFPVVASALSIPPVSEATFQIIEGNWMTLGALPGEAVGPVLTSLANAYGIPLDALMAAYREKQKIEGMQGEFTDAGSRAEEYAALSNDRDDPVVGGIVPQFSNEVSAPPDAIAPWFDLVGAVSRLREVRALAGFSRIEPYPVSGERIAKAIQDGLVSPLSKAPRNWLPAAEIRGEGLFLRFRSDAIEAWVAANPALGKRVRVLEGRSAAVAQERGHPRDYRITARLLLVHSFAHALIRTISIDCGYSSSALRERLYVGEADELRPAMNGVLIYTGSPDSEGSLGGLVRLAEPGQLERIVLQTIRNARWCGSDPVCLEADPAQSGDRISGAACHCCLLVPETACEKFNRELDRTMLVGSPESSEFGDWQGYFGNQAD
;
A
#
# COMPACT_ATOMS: atom_id res chain seq x y z
N MET A 1 -8.34 -6.98 43.69
CA MET A 1 -7.44 -5.81 43.65
C MET A 1 -6.70 -5.85 42.32
N THR A 2 -7.27 -5.23 41.30
CA THR A 2 -6.63 -5.01 40.00
C THR A 2 -5.45 -4.09 40.23
N ALA A 3 -4.23 -4.53 39.89
CA ALA A 3 -3.07 -3.65 39.86
C ALA A 3 -3.43 -2.45 38.96
N ALA A 4 -3.31 -1.23 39.47
CA ALA A 4 -3.54 -0.04 38.67
C ALA A 4 -2.58 -0.09 37.48
N ILE A 5 -3.12 -0.22 36.26
CA ILE A 5 -2.32 -0.20 35.04
C ILE A 5 -1.65 1.17 35.01
N ALA A 6 -0.32 1.19 35.10
CA ALA A 6 0.44 2.41 34.96
C ALA A 6 0.35 2.85 33.48
N GLY A 7 -0.64 3.70 33.15
CA GLY A 7 -0.83 4.21 31.80
C GLY A 7 0.44 4.88 31.26
N VAL A 8 0.59 5.04 29.96
CA VAL A 8 1.76 5.69 29.34
C VAL A 8 1.39 7.00 28.67
N GLN A 9 2.35 7.91 28.51
CA GLN A 9 2.16 9.11 27.71
C GLN A 9 2.11 8.71 26.22
N PRO A 10 1.06 9.03 25.46
CA PRO A 10 0.99 8.69 24.05
C PRO A 10 2.03 9.48 23.25
N LEU A 11 2.67 8.84 22.28
CA LEU A 11 3.60 9.50 21.36
C LEU A 11 2.87 10.38 20.33
N GLY A 12 1.64 10.00 19.99
CA GLY A 12 0.76 10.68 19.03
C GLY A 12 -0.43 9.78 18.66
N LYS A 13 -1.23 10.20 17.68
CA LYS A 13 -2.38 9.45 17.16
C LYS A 13 -2.25 9.28 15.64
N VAL A 14 -2.58 8.09 15.14
CA VAL A 14 -2.64 7.78 13.71
C VAL A 14 -3.95 7.04 13.42
N ARG A 15 -4.45 7.11 12.17
CA ARG A 15 -5.64 6.33 11.79
C ARG A 15 -5.27 4.86 11.64
N ARG A 16 -6.16 3.94 12.05
CA ARG A 16 -5.94 2.47 11.91
C ARG A 16 -5.64 2.05 10.47
N SER A 17 -6.30 2.65 9.50
CA SER A 17 -6.05 2.35 8.07
C SER A 17 -4.63 2.74 7.64
N GLN A 18 -4.01 3.75 8.26
CA GLN A 18 -2.65 4.17 7.93
C GLN A 18 -1.60 3.19 8.44
N THR A 19 -1.88 2.43 9.52
CA THR A 19 -0.91 1.48 10.09
C THR A 19 -0.74 0.19 9.27
N ILE A 20 -1.53 0.01 8.21
CA ILE A 20 -1.33 -1.06 7.22
C ILE A 20 -0.84 -0.53 5.87
N ALA A 21 -0.70 0.79 5.75
CA ALA A 21 -0.31 1.50 4.53
C ALA A 21 0.89 2.42 4.84
N THR A 22 0.68 3.75 4.82
CA THR A 22 1.73 4.78 4.94
C THR A 22 2.56 4.68 6.23
N TYR A 23 1.94 4.26 7.33
CA TYR A 23 2.53 4.21 8.67
C TYR A 23 2.61 2.76 9.17
N GLY A 24 2.89 1.83 8.25
CA GLY A 24 3.09 0.42 8.57
C GLY A 24 4.32 0.14 9.43
N ILE A 25 4.45 -1.11 9.87
CA ILE A 25 5.65 -1.61 10.54
C ILE A 25 6.88 -1.30 9.69
N GLY A 26 7.91 -0.74 10.32
CA GLY A 26 9.14 -0.30 9.65
C GLY A 26 9.06 1.07 8.95
N ALA A 27 7.90 1.73 8.87
CA ALA A 27 7.79 3.09 8.34
C ALA A 27 8.28 4.14 9.35
N ILE A 28 8.72 5.32 8.90
CA ILE A 28 9.00 6.45 9.79
C ILE A 28 7.76 7.35 9.86
N ILE A 29 7.32 7.64 11.07
CA ILE A 29 6.19 8.52 11.37
C ILE A 29 6.73 9.74 12.09
N ASP A 30 6.41 10.93 11.56
CA ASP A 30 6.64 12.19 12.25
C ASP A 30 5.44 12.55 13.11
N LEU A 31 5.68 12.64 14.41
CA LEU A 31 4.73 13.06 15.42
C LEU A 31 5.24 14.34 16.11
N GLU A 32 4.37 15.03 16.83
CA GLU A 32 4.72 16.25 17.56
C GLU A 32 5.91 16.04 18.52
N LYS A 33 6.01 14.84 19.11
CA LYS A 33 7.04 14.46 20.09
C LYS A 33 8.35 13.95 19.47
N GLY A 34 8.45 13.88 18.14
CA GLY A 34 9.62 13.40 17.41
C GLY A 34 9.27 12.39 16.31
N SER A 35 10.29 11.72 15.77
CA SER A 35 10.13 10.69 14.74
C SER A 35 10.22 9.30 15.35
N PHE A 36 9.27 8.43 14.97
CA PHE A 36 9.14 7.09 15.51
C PHE A 36 8.85 6.08 14.40
N MET A 37 9.08 4.80 14.68
CA MET A 37 8.88 3.69 13.76
C MET A 37 8.02 2.62 14.44
N PRO A 38 6.88 2.21 13.86
CA PRO A 38 6.08 1.12 14.41
C PRO A 38 6.89 -0.19 14.43
N MET A 39 6.79 -0.89 15.55
CA MET A 39 7.58 -2.09 15.86
C MET A 39 6.95 -3.36 15.29
N GLY A 40 7.74 -4.45 15.28
CA GLY A 40 7.37 -5.73 14.70
C GLY A 40 6.20 -6.45 15.37
N LEU A 41 5.76 -7.55 14.75
CA LEU A 41 4.60 -8.32 15.21
C LEU A 41 4.79 -8.89 16.62
N GLU A 42 6.02 -9.23 17.02
CA GLU A 42 6.31 -9.70 18.38
C GLU A 42 5.98 -8.66 19.45
N ASP A 43 6.35 -7.41 19.19
CA ASP A 43 6.07 -6.30 20.10
C ASP A 43 4.57 -5.99 20.14
N TRP A 44 3.89 -6.11 18.99
CA TRP A 44 2.44 -6.01 18.91
C TRP A 44 1.72 -7.12 19.69
N GLU A 45 2.19 -8.38 19.64
CA GLU A 45 1.63 -9.48 20.45
C GLU A 45 1.85 -9.28 21.95
N GLY A 46 2.97 -8.67 22.32
CA GLY A 46 3.27 -8.30 23.71
C GLY A 46 2.32 -7.23 24.23
N ALA A 47 2.01 -6.23 23.40
CA ALA A 47 1.14 -5.12 23.76
C ALA A 47 -0.35 -5.46 23.62
N THR A 48 -0.77 -6.17 22.56
CA THR A 48 -2.18 -6.30 22.14
C THR A 48 -2.61 -7.77 22.05
N ARG A 49 -3.25 -8.28 23.10
CA ARG A 49 -3.77 -9.67 23.15
C ARG A 49 -5.29 -9.78 23.07
N LEU A 50 -5.96 -8.75 22.56
CA LEU A 50 -7.42 -8.67 22.57
C LEU A 50 -8.04 -9.51 21.43
N PRO A 51 -8.82 -10.56 21.74
CA PRO A 51 -9.48 -11.37 20.71
C PRO A 51 -10.46 -10.56 19.83
N SER A 52 -11.02 -9.47 20.37
CA SER A 52 -11.96 -8.55 19.71
C SER A 52 -11.39 -7.80 18.51
N LEU A 53 -10.08 -7.88 18.28
CA LEU A 53 -9.42 -7.29 17.13
C LEU A 53 -9.27 -8.25 15.95
N THR A 54 -9.75 -9.49 16.06
CA THR A 54 -9.59 -10.51 15.00
C THR A 54 -10.54 -10.25 13.84
N ILE A 55 -10.02 -10.36 12.62
CA ILE A 55 -10.78 -10.27 11.37
C ILE A 55 -10.48 -11.48 10.49
N GLY A 56 -11.52 -12.02 9.87
CA GLY A 56 -11.45 -13.18 8.98
C GLY A 56 -11.61 -12.80 7.51
N GLU A 57 -10.82 -13.43 6.66
CA GLU A 57 -11.02 -13.53 5.21
C GLU A 57 -10.33 -14.79 4.70
N ALA A 58 -11.13 -15.85 4.49
CA ALA A 58 -10.62 -17.20 4.25
C ALA A 58 -9.72 -17.29 3.02
N ARG A 59 -10.08 -16.62 1.92
CA ARG A 59 -9.32 -16.67 0.65
C ARG A 59 -7.95 -16.00 0.83
N LEU A 60 -7.92 -14.82 1.46
CA LEU A 60 -6.69 -14.08 1.72
C LEU A 60 -5.80 -14.77 2.78
N GLN A 61 -6.40 -15.41 3.78
CA GLN A 61 -5.69 -16.22 4.78
C GLN A 61 -4.90 -17.35 4.12
N VAL A 62 -5.53 -18.11 3.24
CA VAL A 62 -4.90 -19.20 2.51
C VAL A 62 -3.81 -18.68 1.58
N GLN A 63 -4.08 -17.59 0.85
CA GLN A 63 -3.09 -16.95 -0.04
C GLN A 63 -1.83 -16.49 0.70
N LEU A 64 -1.97 -15.95 1.92
CA LEU A 64 -0.84 -15.46 2.72
C LEU A 64 -0.23 -16.51 3.66
N GLY A 65 -0.84 -17.70 3.77
CA GLY A 65 -0.40 -18.75 4.69
C GLY A 65 -0.58 -18.38 6.17
N VAL A 66 -1.63 -17.63 6.51
CA VAL A 66 -1.93 -17.19 7.88
C VAL A 66 -3.30 -17.68 8.33
N SER A 67 -3.48 -17.78 9.65
CA SER A 67 -4.73 -18.29 10.25
C SER A 67 -5.80 -17.23 10.45
N HIS A 68 -5.40 -15.98 10.70
CA HIS A 68 -6.31 -14.87 10.95
C HIS A 68 -5.61 -13.54 10.73
N PHE A 69 -6.38 -12.47 10.62
CA PHE A 69 -5.87 -11.12 10.62
C PHE A 69 -6.22 -10.39 11.92
N ARG A 70 -5.49 -9.32 12.22
CA ARG A 70 -5.82 -8.46 13.38
C ARG A 70 -5.91 -7.00 12.97
N LEU A 71 -6.96 -6.35 13.44
CA LEU A 71 -7.08 -4.90 13.37
C LEU A 71 -6.07 -4.26 14.33
N PRO A 72 -5.44 -3.13 13.96
CA PRO A 72 -4.67 -2.31 14.87
C PRO A 72 -5.48 -1.91 16.11
N PRO A 73 -4.89 -1.84 17.31
CA PRO A 73 -5.64 -1.48 18.52
C PRO A 73 -6.19 -0.04 18.42
N VAL A 74 -7.29 0.23 19.14
CA VAL A 74 -7.79 1.59 19.34
C VAL A 74 -7.43 2.00 20.76
N THR A 75 -6.70 3.09 20.87
CA THR A 75 -6.22 3.61 22.14
C THR A 75 -7.38 4.00 23.06
N GLU A 76 -7.36 3.47 24.28
CA GLU A 76 -8.29 3.84 25.34
C GLU A 76 -7.62 4.85 26.28
N ASP A 77 -8.28 6.00 26.48
CA ASP A 77 -7.82 7.05 27.39
C ASP A 77 -8.09 6.64 28.85
N LEU A 78 -7.03 6.60 29.67
CA LEU A 78 -7.13 6.28 31.11
C LEU A 78 -7.44 7.55 31.90
N GLY A 79 -8.70 8.01 31.79
CA GLY A 79 -9.26 9.16 32.49
C GLY A 79 -8.63 10.51 32.14
N HIS A 80 -8.76 11.50 33.03
CA HIS A 80 -8.35 12.90 32.78
C HIS A 80 -6.82 13.14 32.77
N SER A 81 -6.00 12.10 32.92
CA SER A 81 -4.54 12.21 33.02
C SER A 81 -3.83 12.42 31.68
N GLY A 82 -4.55 12.25 30.56
CA GLY A 82 -3.96 12.23 29.22
C GLY A 82 -3.05 11.03 28.94
N ARG A 83 -3.04 10.04 29.85
CA ARG A 83 -2.32 8.77 29.69
C ARG A 83 -3.23 7.76 29.03
N VAL A 84 -2.62 6.84 28.31
CA VAL A 84 -3.32 5.80 27.55
C VAL A 84 -2.94 4.42 28.07
N ASP A 85 -3.81 3.45 27.86
CA ASP A 85 -3.48 2.06 28.16
C ASP A 85 -2.46 1.54 27.13
N PRO A 86 -1.24 1.18 27.55
CA PRO A 86 -0.28 0.56 26.64
C PRO A 86 -0.80 -0.75 26.02
N ALA A 87 -1.72 -1.47 26.69
CA ALA A 87 -2.30 -2.70 26.14
C ALA A 87 -3.24 -2.46 24.95
N HIS A 88 -3.66 -1.20 24.76
CA HIS A 88 -4.54 -0.75 23.68
C HIS A 88 -3.80 0.21 22.72
N SER A 89 -2.47 0.18 22.70
CA SER A 89 -1.64 1.09 21.90
C SER A 89 -0.67 0.33 21.00
N ALA A 90 -0.45 0.83 19.78
CA ALA A 90 0.55 0.26 18.89
C ALA A 90 1.97 0.64 19.35
N PRO A 91 2.89 -0.33 19.52
CA PRO A 91 4.26 -0.05 19.95
C PRO A 91 5.07 0.63 18.85
N ALA A 92 5.93 1.55 19.25
CA ALA A 92 6.83 2.27 18.35
C ALA A 92 8.18 2.58 19.02
N ILE A 93 9.23 2.62 18.21
CA ILE A 93 10.60 2.96 18.61
C ILE A 93 11.01 4.31 18.04
N ARG A 94 11.79 5.10 18.78
CA ARG A 94 12.39 6.34 18.25
C ARG A 94 13.36 6.01 17.11
N PHE A 95 13.12 6.59 15.94
CA PHE A 95 14.05 6.49 14.81
C PHE A 95 13.91 7.71 13.89
N PRO A 96 15.02 8.37 13.50
CA PRO A 96 16.41 8.08 13.87
C PRO A 96 16.67 8.35 15.35
N ALA A 97 17.66 7.66 15.92
CA ALA A 97 18.16 7.96 17.26
C ALA A 97 18.88 9.31 17.30
N TRP A 98 19.51 9.70 16.20
CA TRP A 98 20.22 10.98 16.09
C TRP A 98 19.26 12.17 16.02
N HIS A 99 19.53 13.19 16.84
CA HIS A 99 18.79 14.44 16.88
C HIS A 99 19.74 15.64 16.71
N GLU A 100 19.17 16.82 16.48
CA GLU A 100 19.83 18.11 16.43
C GLU A 100 19.22 19.02 17.49
N CYS A 101 20.05 19.74 18.25
CA CYS A 101 19.57 20.83 19.09
C CYS A 101 19.33 22.09 18.24
N PRO A 102 18.12 22.67 18.23
CA PRO A 102 17.82 23.85 17.42
C PRO A 102 18.57 25.13 17.87
N MET A 103 19.14 25.14 19.08
CA MET A 103 19.84 26.30 19.64
C MET A 103 21.35 26.26 19.46
N CYS A 104 22.00 25.13 19.78
CA CYS A 104 23.45 24.99 19.66
C CYS A 104 23.90 24.16 18.45
N HIS A 105 22.97 23.64 17.65
CA HIS A 105 23.23 22.81 16.47
C HIS A 105 24.05 21.54 16.72
N ARG A 106 24.29 21.17 17.98
CA ARG A 106 24.92 19.89 18.32
C ARG A 106 24.01 18.77 17.83
N ILE A 107 24.62 17.75 17.24
CA ILE A 107 23.96 16.51 16.88
C ILE A 107 24.49 15.36 17.74
N GLY A 108 23.61 14.43 18.08
CA GLY A 108 23.93 13.30 18.95
C GLY A 108 22.70 12.45 19.24
N ILE A 109 22.79 11.62 20.26
CA ILE A 109 21.76 10.66 20.66
C ILE A 109 21.36 10.88 22.12
N GLU A 110 20.35 10.13 22.57
CA GLU A 110 20.07 10.01 24.01
C GLU A 110 21.30 9.47 24.75
N GLY A 111 21.66 10.10 25.85
CA GLY A 111 22.89 9.87 26.61
C GLY A 111 24.06 10.77 26.21
N ASP A 112 24.13 11.25 24.96
CA ASP A 112 25.19 12.17 24.51
C ASP A 112 24.80 12.96 23.24
N PRO A 113 24.51 14.28 23.31
CA PRO A 113 24.42 15.15 24.49
C PRO A 113 22.97 15.33 24.99
N PHE A 114 22.07 14.43 24.62
CA PHE A 114 20.63 14.60 24.88
C PHE A 114 20.14 13.71 26.02
N GLN A 115 19.07 14.13 26.69
CA GLN A 115 18.45 13.39 27.78
C GLN A 115 16.95 13.25 27.51
N LEU A 116 16.35 12.17 27.99
CA LEU A 116 14.91 11.96 27.90
C LEU A 116 14.17 12.97 28.80
N ALA A 117 13.21 13.68 28.23
CA ALA A 117 12.36 14.63 28.93
C ALA A 117 11.50 13.90 29.98
N ALA A 118 10.98 14.66 30.95
CA ALA A 118 10.11 14.13 32.01
C ALA A 118 8.81 13.47 31.47
N ASP A 119 8.39 13.81 30.26
CA ASP A 119 7.24 13.19 29.59
C ASP A 119 7.53 11.79 29.01
N GLY A 120 8.78 11.33 29.06
CA GLY A 120 9.22 10.02 28.58
C GLY A 120 9.23 9.86 27.06
N SER A 121 9.08 10.95 26.30
CA SER A 121 8.81 10.90 24.86
C SER A 121 9.59 11.92 24.01
N ARG A 122 10.01 13.06 24.56
CA ARG A 122 10.88 14.03 23.87
C ARG A 122 12.31 13.94 24.37
N LEU A 123 13.26 14.41 23.55
CA LEU A 123 14.65 14.57 23.95
C LEU A 123 14.96 16.05 24.19
N GLU A 124 15.72 16.34 25.24
CA GLU A 124 16.17 17.67 25.62
C GLU A 124 17.69 17.78 25.54
N CYS A 125 18.18 18.97 25.23
CA CYS A 125 19.61 19.22 25.18
C CYS A 125 20.17 19.58 26.56
N ALA A 126 21.03 18.69 27.10
CA ALA A 126 21.68 18.88 28.39
C ALA A 126 22.68 20.05 28.42
N GLY A 127 22.99 20.64 27.25
CA GLY A 127 23.86 21.81 27.14
C GLY A 127 23.20 23.14 27.48
N HIS A 128 21.90 23.14 27.81
CA HIS A 128 21.13 24.36 28.11
C HIS A 128 20.45 24.25 29.49
N SER A 129 20.32 25.39 30.18
CA SER A 129 19.70 25.47 31.50
C SER A 129 18.16 25.45 31.49
N GLY A 130 17.54 25.50 30.30
CA GLY A 130 16.10 25.41 30.10
C GLY A 130 15.72 24.26 29.16
N HIS A 131 14.42 23.97 29.08
CA HIS A 131 13.89 22.90 28.22
C HIS A 131 14.04 23.25 26.73
N VAL A 132 15.12 22.78 26.13
CA VAL A 132 15.35 22.88 24.68
C VAL A 132 15.15 21.51 24.07
N PHE A 133 13.96 21.30 23.49
CA PHE A 133 13.63 20.07 22.78
C PHE A 133 14.41 19.96 21.48
N THR A 134 14.92 18.76 21.21
CA THR A 134 15.71 18.46 20.02
C THR A 134 14.81 18.02 18.87
N THR A 135 15.31 18.14 17.65
CA THR A 135 14.60 17.69 16.44
C THR A 135 15.32 16.49 15.82
N PRO A 136 14.61 15.44 15.38
CA PRO A 136 15.22 14.30 14.70
C PRO A 136 16.00 14.75 13.46
N VAL A 137 17.17 14.17 13.22
CA VAL A 137 17.96 14.51 12.03
C VAL A 137 17.24 14.08 10.74
N ARG A 138 17.61 14.73 9.63
CA ARG A 138 16.89 14.57 8.34
C ARG A 138 17.44 13.45 7.46
N PHE A 139 18.57 12.84 7.81
CA PHE A 139 19.30 11.90 6.95
C PHE A 139 19.40 10.54 7.62
N VAL A 140 19.09 9.50 6.86
CA VAL A 140 19.20 8.09 7.28
C VAL A 140 19.79 7.28 6.14
N LEU A 141 20.29 6.08 6.45
CA LEU A 141 20.70 5.10 5.46
C LEU A 141 19.58 4.08 5.25
N ALA A 142 19.37 3.67 4.00
CA ALA A 142 18.53 2.53 3.66
C ALA A 142 19.17 1.71 2.54
N CYS A 143 18.86 0.42 2.45
CA CYS A 143 19.32 -0.42 1.33
C CYS A 143 18.13 -1.07 0.61
N ARG A 144 18.38 -1.62 -0.59
CA ARG A 144 17.35 -2.31 -1.39
C ARG A 144 16.79 -3.59 -0.75
N LYS A 145 17.53 -4.22 0.18
CA LYS A 145 17.03 -5.34 1.01
C LYS A 145 16.12 -4.88 2.17
N GLY A 146 15.86 -3.57 2.25
CA GLY A 146 14.91 -2.93 3.17
C GLY A 146 15.40 -2.64 4.58
N HIS A 147 16.69 -2.84 4.86
CA HIS A 147 17.35 -2.38 6.08
C HIS A 147 17.36 -0.86 6.18
N MET A 148 17.41 -0.37 7.42
CA MET A 148 17.43 1.07 7.72
C MET A 148 18.36 1.34 8.89
N ASP A 149 19.21 2.34 8.75
CA ASP A 149 20.30 2.60 9.68
C ASP A 149 20.55 4.10 9.82
N GLU A 150 21.28 4.49 10.86
CA GLU A 150 21.65 5.87 11.13
C GLU A 150 22.62 6.38 10.05
N PHE A 151 22.50 7.66 9.69
CA PHE A 151 23.54 8.30 8.88
C PHE A 151 24.87 8.28 9.66
N PRO A 152 26.01 7.95 9.02
CA PRO A 152 27.27 7.75 9.72
C PRO A 152 27.95 9.09 10.03
N TRP A 153 27.33 9.91 10.89
CA TRP A 153 27.70 11.30 11.17
C TRP A 153 29.16 11.50 11.54
N ALA A 154 29.69 10.68 12.45
CA ALA A 154 31.08 10.76 12.88
C ALA A 154 32.05 10.44 11.74
N TRP A 155 31.80 9.38 10.99
CA TRP A 155 32.61 9.04 9.81
C TRP A 155 32.53 10.14 8.75
N TRP A 156 31.32 10.65 8.44
CA TRP A 156 31.12 11.68 7.43
C TRP A 156 31.92 12.94 7.72
N ALA A 157 31.87 13.44 8.96
CA ALA A 157 32.62 14.61 9.39
C ALA A 157 34.15 14.46 9.24
N HIS A 158 34.65 13.22 9.24
CA HIS A 158 36.08 12.89 9.19
C HIS A 158 36.50 12.19 7.90
N ARG A 159 35.62 12.04 6.89
CA ARG A 159 35.89 11.19 5.71
C ARG A 159 37.09 11.66 4.85
N ARG A 160 37.43 12.96 4.93
CA ARG A 160 38.59 13.56 4.25
C ARG A 160 39.82 13.73 5.16
N ARG A 161 39.76 13.21 6.38
CA ARG A 161 40.84 13.31 7.37
C ARG A 161 41.70 12.05 7.31
N SER A 162 43.01 12.22 7.17
CA SER A 162 44.00 11.14 7.12
C SER A 162 44.06 10.30 8.40
N GLU A 163 43.89 10.92 9.58
CA GLU A 163 43.98 10.23 10.86
C GLU A 163 42.65 9.58 11.30
N GLY A 164 41.64 9.56 10.42
CA GLY A 164 40.32 8.97 10.73
C GLY A 164 39.48 9.76 11.74
N ILE A 165 38.55 9.08 12.41
CA ILE A 165 37.67 9.66 13.43
C ILE A 165 38.49 9.97 14.70
N CYS A 166 38.33 11.16 15.28
CA CYS A 166 39.03 11.52 16.52
C CYS A 166 38.41 10.84 17.77
N ASP A 167 39.17 10.76 18.88
CA ASP A 167 38.81 9.99 20.08
C ASP A 167 37.49 10.42 20.76
N ARG A 168 37.09 11.69 20.63
CA ARG A 168 35.87 12.25 21.24
C ARG A 168 35.17 13.19 20.25
N PRO A 169 34.46 12.65 19.24
CA PRO A 169 33.84 13.47 18.22
C PRO A 169 32.61 14.19 18.80
N SER A 170 32.70 15.51 18.95
CA SER A 170 31.54 16.36 19.27
C SER A 170 31.09 17.07 18.01
N LEU A 171 29.94 16.67 17.47
CA LEU A 171 29.48 17.09 16.15
C LEU A 171 28.43 18.20 16.23
N GLU A 172 28.49 19.13 15.27
CA GLU A 172 27.50 20.18 15.05
C GLU A 172 27.11 20.23 13.57
N LEU A 173 25.85 20.54 13.29
CA LEU A 173 25.32 20.71 11.95
C LEU A 173 25.17 22.21 11.65
N ARG A 174 26.12 22.79 10.92
CA ARG A 174 26.17 24.24 10.68
C ARG A 174 25.76 24.59 9.25
N SER A 175 24.99 25.66 9.09
CA SER A 175 24.78 26.32 7.79
C SER A 175 25.77 27.48 7.65
N ARG A 176 26.29 27.71 6.44
CA ARG A 176 27.15 28.88 6.14
C ARG A 176 26.34 30.13 5.76
N GLY A 177 25.00 30.04 5.74
CA GLY A 177 24.09 31.16 5.49
C GLY A 177 24.12 31.73 4.07
N LYS A 178 24.70 30.99 3.10
CA LYS A 178 24.80 31.44 1.70
C LYS A 178 23.60 30.99 0.87
N SER A 179 22.95 29.89 1.25
CA SER A 179 21.72 29.41 0.60
C SER A 179 20.96 28.42 1.48
N ALA A 180 19.71 28.15 1.15
CA ALA A 180 18.94 27.05 1.76
C ALA A 180 19.32 25.65 1.19
N ALA A 181 20.30 25.56 0.29
CA ALA A 181 20.68 24.31 -0.35
C ALA A 181 21.47 23.40 0.59
N LEU A 182 21.37 22.09 0.38
CA LEU A 182 22.11 21.06 1.14
C LEU A 182 23.63 21.25 1.11
N ALA A 183 24.17 21.82 0.04
CA ALA A 183 25.59 22.13 -0.09
C ALA A 183 26.09 23.16 0.94
N ASP A 184 25.18 23.98 1.48
CA ASP A 184 25.50 24.99 2.50
C ASP A 184 25.55 24.40 3.91
N LEU A 185 25.00 23.20 4.09
CA LEU A 185 24.95 22.47 5.35
C LEU A 185 26.21 21.62 5.53
N HIS A 186 26.87 21.73 6.68
CA HIS A 186 28.12 21.05 6.98
C HIS A 186 28.06 20.36 8.34
N VAL A 187 28.61 19.15 8.41
CA VAL A 187 28.90 18.51 9.69
C VAL A 187 30.28 18.99 10.14
N HIS A 188 30.38 19.49 11.36
CA HIS A 188 31.61 20.01 11.92
C HIS A 188 31.92 19.31 13.25
N CYS A 189 33.14 18.79 13.40
CA CYS A 189 33.64 18.24 14.65
C CYS A 189 34.37 19.33 15.43
N ARG A 190 33.85 19.70 16.61
CA ARG A 190 34.43 20.75 17.46
C ARG A 190 35.80 20.39 18.05
N ASN A 191 36.08 19.09 18.20
CA ASN A 191 37.26 18.63 18.90
C ASN A 191 38.53 18.70 18.02
N CYS A 192 38.40 18.35 16.73
CA CYS A 192 39.52 18.31 15.79
C CYS A 192 39.36 19.28 14.60
N ASN A 193 38.28 20.06 14.58
CA ASN A 193 37.89 20.98 13.50
C ASN A 193 37.63 20.33 12.13
N ALA A 194 37.58 19.00 12.03
CA ALA A 194 37.19 18.32 10.80
C ALA A 194 35.78 18.76 10.36
N SER A 195 35.58 18.95 9.06
CA SER A 195 34.29 19.38 8.53
C SER A 195 34.05 18.85 7.13
N GLU A 196 32.80 18.52 6.84
CA GLU A 196 32.38 17.98 5.56
C GLU A 196 31.00 18.51 5.15
N SER A 197 30.80 18.76 3.86
CA SER A 197 29.52 19.24 3.31
C SER A 197 28.50 18.10 3.20
N MET A 198 27.22 18.40 3.38
CA MET A 198 26.11 17.49 3.08
C MET A 198 25.70 17.51 1.61
N GLY A 199 26.27 18.41 0.78
CA GLY A 199 25.89 18.58 -0.63
C GLY A 199 26.08 17.33 -1.48
N ASP A 200 27.06 16.49 -1.13
CA ASP A 200 27.32 15.24 -1.85
C ASP A 200 26.63 14.03 -1.20
N ALA A 201 25.96 14.17 -0.04
CA ALA A 201 25.48 13.03 0.75
C ALA A 201 24.58 12.07 -0.05
N PHE A 202 23.75 12.59 -0.95
CA PHE A 202 22.83 11.79 -1.76
C PHE A 202 23.45 11.14 -3.00
N ARG A 203 24.73 11.40 -3.31
CA ARG A 203 25.41 10.75 -4.45
C ARG A 203 25.70 9.29 -4.13
N PRO A 204 25.46 8.33 -5.04
CA PRO A 204 25.74 6.91 -4.80
C PRO A 204 27.19 6.62 -4.36
N GLU A 205 28.13 7.43 -4.83
CA GLU A 205 29.58 7.30 -4.63
C GLU A 205 30.02 7.82 -3.25
N SER A 206 29.16 8.57 -2.56
CA SER A 206 29.49 9.20 -1.28
C SER A 206 29.67 8.20 -0.14
N LEU A 207 29.10 7.00 -0.28
CA LEU A 207 29.25 5.89 0.66
C LEU A 207 30.06 4.74 0.06
N LYS A 208 30.86 4.99 -0.98
CA LYS A 208 31.64 3.95 -1.65
C LYS A 208 32.55 3.24 -0.62
N GLY A 209 32.44 1.91 -0.58
CA GLY A 209 33.18 1.06 0.36
C GLY A 209 32.48 0.80 1.70
N MET A 210 31.32 1.44 1.95
CA MET A 210 30.46 1.10 3.08
C MET A 210 29.40 0.09 2.64
N ASN A 211 29.33 -1.04 3.33
CA ASN A 211 28.28 -2.03 3.12
C ASN A 211 27.13 -1.81 4.09
N CYS A 212 25.92 -2.22 3.69
CA CYS A 212 24.79 -2.21 4.58
C CYS A 212 25.10 -3.06 5.83
N ARG A 213 24.84 -2.49 7.00
CA ARG A 213 25.02 -3.24 8.25
C ARG A 213 23.90 -4.24 8.49
N GLY A 214 22.76 -4.17 7.80
CA GLY A 214 21.65 -5.09 8.03
C GLY A 214 20.77 -4.71 9.22
N VAL A 215 20.85 -3.46 9.69
CA VAL A 215 20.11 -2.99 10.87
C VAL A 215 18.60 -2.96 10.59
N ARG A 216 17.81 -3.47 11.54
CA ARG A 216 16.34 -3.48 11.49
C ARG A 216 15.80 -2.86 12.79
N PRO A 217 15.68 -1.52 12.88
CA PRO A 217 15.28 -0.85 14.11
C PRO A 217 13.92 -1.33 14.62
N TRP A 218 12.94 -1.56 13.73
CA TRP A 218 11.60 -2.05 14.08
C TRP A 218 11.58 -3.46 14.68
N LEU A 219 12.65 -4.25 14.52
CA LEU A 219 12.80 -5.58 15.12
C LEU A 219 13.83 -5.58 16.25
N HIS A 220 14.52 -4.49 16.57
CA HIS A 220 15.65 -4.52 17.53
C HIS A 220 16.71 -5.57 17.19
N ASP A 221 17.08 -5.71 15.92
CA ASP A 221 18.13 -6.65 15.53
C ASP A 221 18.92 -6.22 14.28
N ARG A 222 19.79 -7.13 13.84
CA ARG A 222 20.66 -6.97 12.68
C ARG A 222 20.67 -8.28 11.88
N GLN A 223 20.27 -8.21 10.62
CA GLN A 223 20.45 -9.31 9.69
C GLN A 223 21.94 -9.40 9.30
N PRO A 224 22.58 -10.58 9.44
CA PRO A 224 23.96 -10.75 9.03
C PRO A 224 24.11 -10.68 7.51
N ASP A 225 25.34 -10.39 7.06
CA ASP A 225 25.80 -10.58 5.67
C ASP A 225 24.99 -9.86 4.58
N CYS A 226 24.56 -8.63 4.85
CA CYS A 226 23.98 -7.77 3.81
C CYS A 226 25.07 -7.18 2.90
N ASP A 227 25.01 -7.50 1.62
CA ASP A 227 25.90 -7.06 0.55
C ASP A 227 25.34 -5.86 -0.24
N ALA A 228 24.10 -5.44 0.05
CA ALA A 228 23.47 -4.33 -0.67
C ALA A 228 24.14 -2.99 -0.34
N PRO A 229 24.40 -2.13 -1.35
CA PRO A 229 24.96 -0.80 -1.11
C PRO A 229 23.92 0.09 -0.39
N PRO A 230 24.29 0.74 0.73
CA PRO A 230 23.41 1.68 1.40
C PRO A 230 23.28 2.97 0.58
N ARG A 231 22.11 3.59 0.65
CA ARG A 231 21.80 4.90 0.07
C ARG A 231 21.39 5.86 1.17
N VAL A 232 21.87 7.10 1.08
CA VAL A 232 21.38 8.18 1.93
C VAL A 232 20.02 8.60 1.41
N ILE A 233 19.01 8.64 2.28
CA ILE A 233 17.69 9.16 1.96
C ILE A 233 17.26 10.19 3.00
N GLN A 234 16.33 11.04 2.62
CA GLN A 234 15.68 11.91 3.59
C GLN A 234 14.72 11.09 4.45
N ARG A 235 14.69 11.38 5.73
CA ARG A 235 13.83 10.72 6.72
C ARG A 235 12.34 10.73 6.33
N GLY A 236 11.89 11.82 5.71
CA GLY A 236 10.50 11.99 5.23
C GLY A 236 10.30 11.66 3.74
N ALA A 237 11.26 11.01 3.08
CA ALA A 237 11.11 10.66 1.66
C ALA A 237 10.08 9.53 1.49
N SER A 238 9.24 9.61 0.45
CA SER A 238 8.25 8.55 0.15
C SER A 238 8.91 7.20 -0.15
N ASN A 239 10.14 7.21 -0.67
CA ASN A 239 10.90 5.99 -0.92
C ASN A 239 11.54 5.37 0.34
N ALA A 240 11.30 5.93 1.52
CA ALA A 240 11.72 5.33 2.78
C ALA A 240 10.94 4.06 3.10
N HIS A 241 9.69 3.92 2.65
CA HIS A 241 8.85 2.76 2.94
C HIS A 241 7.78 2.59 1.86
N PHE A 242 7.74 1.42 1.24
CA PHE A 242 6.68 0.98 0.34
C PHE A 242 6.00 -0.25 0.93
N PRO A 243 4.75 -0.15 1.43
CA PRO A 243 4.08 -1.29 2.03
C PRO A 243 3.77 -2.35 0.96
N VAL A 244 4.00 -3.62 1.30
CA VAL A 244 3.54 -4.77 0.51
C VAL A 244 2.23 -5.23 1.14
N VAL A 245 1.13 -4.85 0.49
CA VAL A 245 -0.24 -5.10 0.96
C VAL A 245 -0.90 -6.11 0.02
N ALA A 246 -1.44 -7.18 0.59
CA ALA A 246 -2.31 -8.09 -0.12
C ALA A 246 -3.77 -7.80 0.26
N SER A 247 -4.68 -7.96 -0.69
CA SER A 247 -6.09 -7.62 -0.50
C SER A 247 -7.02 -8.58 -1.22
N ALA A 248 -8.18 -8.82 -0.63
CA ALA A 248 -9.25 -9.58 -1.25
C ALA A 248 -10.58 -8.86 -1.03
N LEU A 249 -11.43 -8.89 -2.05
CA LEU A 249 -12.85 -8.60 -1.86
C LEU A 249 -13.51 -9.82 -1.23
N SER A 250 -14.28 -9.59 -0.17
CA SER A 250 -15.14 -10.63 0.39
C SER A 250 -16.31 -10.80 -0.56
N ILE A 251 -16.14 -11.74 -1.48
CA ILE A 251 -17.15 -12.23 -2.40
C ILE A 251 -17.66 -13.59 -1.93
N PRO A 252 -18.77 -14.07 -2.47
CA PRO A 252 -19.33 -15.36 -2.12
C PRO A 252 -18.39 -16.56 -2.36
N PRO A 253 -18.51 -17.63 -1.57
CA PRO A 253 -19.43 -17.80 -0.44
C PRO A 253 -18.99 -17.05 0.82
N VAL A 254 -17.77 -16.49 0.85
CA VAL A 254 -17.21 -15.83 2.03
C VAL A 254 -18.06 -14.63 2.47
N SER A 255 -18.67 -13.91 1.54
CA SER A 255 -19.55 -12.76 1.85
C SER A 255 -20.89 -13.13 2.47
N GLU A 256 -21.31 -14.40 2.42
CA GLU A 256 -22.63 -14.84 2.84
C GLU A 256 -22.78 -14.81 4.36
N ALA A 257 -23.98 -14.50 4.85
CA ALA A 257 -24.24 -14.36 6.29
C ALA A 257 -23.95 -15.64 7.09
N THR A 258 -24.30 -16.81 6.54
CA THR A 258 -24.01 -18.12 7.15
C THR A 258 -22.51 -18.39 7.25
N PHE A 259 -21.74 -18.03 6.21
CA PHE A 259 -20.28 -18.15 6.22
C PHE A 259 -19.66 -17.25 7.29
N GLN A 260 -20.14 -16.01 7.44
CA GLN A 260 -19.64 -15.09 8.46
C GLN A 260 -19.88 -15.59 9.89
N ILE A 261 -20.97 -16.31 10.16
CA ILE A 261 -21.21 -16.96 11.45
C ILE A 261 -20.15 -18.02 11.72
N ILE A 262 -19.85 -18.86 10.72
CA ILE A 262 -18.81 -19.88 10.83
C ILE A 262 -17.44 -19.25 11.04
N GLU A 263 -17.10 -18.22 10.26
CA GLU A 263 -15.83 -17.49 10.36
C GLU A 263 -15.61 -16.92 11.76
N GLY A 264 -16.64 -16.24 12.31
CA GLY A 264 -16.57 -15.64 13.65
C GLY A 264 -16.39 -16.66 14.79
N ASN A 265 -16.74 -17.93 14.56
CA ASN A 265 -16.59 -19.02 15.52
C ASN A 265 -15.48 -20.01 15.15
N TRP A 266 -14.71 -19.73 14.08
CA TRP A 266 -13.80 -20.71 13.49
C TRP A 266 -12.67 -21.13 14.43
N MET A 267 -12.13 -20.20 15.23
CA MET A 267 -11.08 -20.50 16.20
C MET A 267 -11.49 -21.59 17.20
N THR A 268 -12.77 -21.66 17.55
CA THR A 268 -13.33 -22.71 18.39
C THR A 268 -13.68 -23.94 17.55
N LEU A 269 -14.40 -23.76 16.43
CA LEU A 269 -14.89 -24.86 15.60
C LEU A 269 -13.75 -25.72 15.00
N GLY A 270 -12.70 -25.09 14.47
CA GLY A 270 -11.56 -25.78 13.86
C GLY A 270 -10.70 -26.55 14.86
N ALA A 271 -10.81 -26.26 16.16
CA ALA A 271 -10.08 -26.97 17.22
C ALA A 271 -10.87 -28.18 17.79
N LEU A 272 -12.16 -28.32 17.44
CA LEU A 272 -13.00 -29.40 17.94
C LEU A 272 -12.76 -30.71 17.17
N PRO A 273 -12.89 -31.88 17.85
CA PRO A 273 -12.98 -33.15 17.15
C PRO A 273 -14.28 -33.20 16.33
N GLY A 274 -14.28 -33.94 15.22
CA GLY A 274 -15.36 -33.92 14.23
C GLY A 274 -16.75 -34.24 14.80
N GLU A 275 -16.84 -35.14 15.77
CA GLU A 275 -18.08 -35.50 16.47
C GLU A 275 -18.67 -34.36 17.32
N ALA A 276 -17.85 -33.41 17.79
CA ALA A 276 -18.29 -32.30 18.63
C ALA A 276 -18.77 -31.08 17.81
N VAL A 277 -18.47 -31.04 16.51
CA VAL A 277 -18.85 -29.92 15.63
C VAL A 277 -20.37 -29.84 15.45
N GLY A 278 -21.03 -30.96 15.19
CA GLY A 278 -22.48 -31.01 14.97
C GLY A 278 -23.31 -30.43 16.13
N PRO A 279 -23.08 -30.84 17.38
CA PRO A 279 -23.74 -30.26 18.55
C PRO A 279 -23.52 -28.75 18.70
N VAL A 280 -22.30 -28.24 18.45
CA VAL A 280 -22.00 -26.81 18.55
C VAL A 280 -22.70 -26.03 17.44
N LEU A 281 -22.69 -26.53 16.20
CA LEU A 281 -23.43 -25.92 15.09
C LEU A 281 -24.94 -25.94 15.32
N THR A 282 -25.47 -26.96 15.99
CA THR A 282 -26.89 -27.01 16.40
C THR A 282 -27.22 -25.91 17.40
N SER A 283 -26.32 -25.66 18.36
CA SER A 283 -26.46 -24.54 19.31
C SER A 283 -26.45 -23.18 18.59
N LEU A 284 -25.52 -22.98 17.65
CA LEU A 284 -25.45 -21.76 16.83
C LEU A 284 -26.68 -21.59 15.94
N ALA A 285 -27.15 -22.67 15.30
CA ALA A 285 -28.37 -22.68 14.49
C ALA A 285 -29.57 -22.18 15.29
N ASN A 286 -29.74 -22.67 16.52
CA ASN A 286 -30.81 -22.22 17.41
C ASN A 286 -30.63 -20.76 17.86
N ALA A 287 -29.40 -20.35 18.19
CA ALA A 287 -29.11 -19.00 18.67
C ALA A 287 -29.38 -17.92 17.60
N TYR A 288 -29.04 -18.21 16.35
CA TYR A 288 -29.25 -17.30 15.22
C TYR A 288 -30.57 -17.53 14.48
N GLY A 289 -31.33 -18.59 14.81
CA GLY A 289 -32.59 -18.94 14.15
C GLY A 289 -32.42 -19.40 12.70
N ILE A 290 -31.37 -20.17 12.41
CA ILE A 290 -30.95 -20.58 11.05
C ILE A 290 -31.05 -22.11 10.92
N PRO A 291 -31.42 -22.66 9.75
CA PRO A 291 -31.36 -24.11 9.51
C PRO A 291 -29.94 -24.66 9.71
N LEU A 292 -29.81 -25.76 10.48
CA LEU A 292 -28.53 -26.42 10.73
C LEU A 292 -27.81 -26.81 9.44
N ASP A 293 -28.54 -27.29 8.43
CA ASP A 293 -27.97 -27.72 7.15
C ASP A 293 -27.24 -26.57 6.43
N ALA A 294 -27.74 -25.34 6.55
CA ALA A 294 -27.09 -24.17 5.97
C ALA A 294 -25.76 -23.84 6.66
N LEU A 295 -25.70 -23.95 8.00
CA LEU A 295 -24.44 -23.78 8.74
C LEU A 295 -23.46 -24.95 8.49
N MET A 296 -23.96 -26.18 8.35
CA MET A 296 -23.15 -27.33 7.98
C MET A 296 -22.54 -27.18 6.57
N ALA A 297 -23.30 -26.65 5.61
CA ALA A 297 -22.80 -26.35 4.28
C ALA A 297 -21.70 -25.27 4.33
N ALA A 298 -21.94 -24.15 5.03
CA ALA A 298 -20.95 -23.10 5.21
C ALA A 298 -19.68 -23.61 5.92
N TYR A 299 -19.83 -24.49 6.92
CA TYR A 299 -18.70 -25.15 7.59
C TYR A 299 -17.87 -26.00 6.63
N ARG A 300 -18.51 -26.80 5.77
CA ARG A 300 -17.81 -27.61 4.76
C ARG A 300 -17.09 -26.75 3.72
N GLU A 301 -17.71 -25.67 3.26
CA GLU A 301 -17.05 -24.74 2.34
C GLU A 301 -15.83 -24.07 2.99
N LYS A 302 -15.93 -23.67 4.27
CA LYS A 302 -14.79 -23.15 5.02
C LYS A 302 -13.66 -24.18 5.14
N GLN A 303 -13.98 -25.44 5.47
CA GLN A 303 -12.99 -26.53 5.49
C GLN A 303 -12.33 -26.75 4.13
N LYS A 304 -13.10 -26.69 3.05
CA LYS A 304 -12.59 -26.84 1.68
C LYS A 304 -11.61 -25.72 1.35
N ILE A 305 -11.96 -24.47 1.63
CA ILE A 305 -11.07 -23.31 1.39
C ILE A 305 -9.77 -23.47 2.17
N GLU A 306 -9.82 -23.81 3.47
CA GLU A 306 -8.60 -24.01 4.26
C GLU A 306 -7.75 -25.21 3.80
N GLY A 307 -8.38 -26.23 3.22
CA GLY A 307 -7.70 -27.39 2.63
C GLY A 307 -6.95 -27.09 1.33
N MET A 308 -7.24 -25.98 0.66
CA MET A 308 -6.64 -25.57 -0.63
C MET A 308 -5.33 -24.78 -0.48
N GLN A 309 -4.50 -25.11 0.53
CA GLN A 309 -3.23 -24.41 0.75
C GLN A 309 -2.33 -24.45 -0.49
N GLY A 310 -2.01 -23.28 -1.03
CA GLY A 310 -1.16 -23.12 -2.21
C GLY A 310 -1.89 -23.13 -3.57
N GLU A 311 -3.20 -23.38 -3.61
CA GLU A 311 -3.99 -23.33 -4.86
C GLU A 311 -4.61 -21.95 -5.11
N PHE A 312 -4.84 -21.15 -4.07
CA PHE A 312 -5.31 -19.77 -4.21
C PHE A 312 -4.19 -18.84 -4.68
N THR A 313 -4.22 -18.51 -5.98
CA THR A 313 -3.36 -17.51 -6.60
C THR A 313 -4.08 -16.17 -6.71
N ASP A 314 -3.34 -15.06 -6.73
CA ASP A 314 -3.93 -13.74 -6.99
C ASP A 314 -4.74 -13.74 -8.29
N ALA A 315 -4.21 -14.33 -9.36
CA ALA A 315 -4.89 -14.42 -10.65
C ALA A 315 -6.21 -15.23 -10.60
N GLY A 316 -6.26 -16.33 -9.82
CA GLY A 316 -7.49 -17.07 -9.56
C GLY A 316 -8.50 -16.25 -8.75
N SER A 317 -8.00 -15.56 -7.72
CA SER A 317 -8.83 -14.68 -6.88
C SER A 317 -9.48 -13.56 -7.70
N ARG A 318 -8.72 -12.93 -8.62
CA ARG A 318 -9.22 -11.91 -9.55
C ARG A 318 -10.27 -12.45 -10.51
N ALA A 319 -10.12 -13.67 -11.00
CA ALA A 319 -11.11 -14.30 -11.89
C ALA A 319 -12.44 -14.54 -11.18
N GLU A 320 -12.41 -15.04 -9.94
CA GLU A 320 -13.61 -15.23 -9.12
C GLU A 320 -14.30 -13.91 -8.79
N GLU A 321 -13.54 -12.86 -8.44
CA GLU A 321 -14.08 -11.52 -8.22
C GLU A 321 -14.70 -10.93 -9.48
N TYR A 322 -14.04 -11.04 -10.62
CA TYR A 322 -14.56 -10.59 -11.91
C TYR A 322 -15.87 -11.29 -12.27
N ALA A 323 -15.96 -12.61 -12.01
CA ALA A 323 -17.19 -13.37 -12.18
C ALA A 323 -18.30 -12.89 -11.24
N ALA A 324 -17.99 -12.66 -9.95
CA ALA A 324 -18.98 -12.16 -8.99
C ALA A 324 -19.50 -10.76 -9.36
N LEU A 325 -18.62 -9.86 -9.83
CA LEU A 325 -18.97 -8.51 -10.27
C LEU A 325 -19.73 -8.48 -11.61
N SER A 326 -19.63 -9.55 -12.40
CA SER A 326 -20.33 -9.69 -13.68
C SER A 326 -21.74 -10.29 -13.55
N ASN A 327 -22.22 -10.55 -12.33
CA ASN A 327 -23.54 -11.14 -12.11
C ASN A 327 -24.31 -10.37 -11.03
N ASP A 328 -25.64 -10.38 -11.13
CA ASP A 328 -26.53 -9.90 -10.09
C ASP A 328 -26.35 -10.70 -8.80
N ARG A 329 -26.34 -10.00 -7.68
CA ARG A 329 -26.27 -10.61 -6.37
C ARG A 329 -26.86 -9.73 -5.27
N ASP A 330 -27.87 -10.25 -4.61
CA ASP A 330 -28.41 -9.68 -3.36
C ASP A 330 -28.82 -10.83 -2.42
N ASP A 331 -27.87 -11.24 -1.57
CA ASP A 331 -28.10 -12.33 -0.62
C ASP A 331 -28.98 -11.83 0.54
N PRO A 332 -29.88 -12.69 1.09
CA PRO A 332 -30.76 -12.30 2.19
C PRO A 332 -29.99 -12.10 3.50
N VAL A 333 -30.54 -11.25 4.37
CA VAL A 333 -30.12 -11.17 5.77
C VAL A 333 -30.52 -12.44 6.50
N VAL A 334 -29.55 -13.12 7.13
CA VAL A 334 -29.77 -14.38 7.84
C VAL A 334 -29.25 -14.24 9.27
N GLY A 335 -30.06 -14.58 10.27
CA GLY A 335 -29.69 -14.47 11.69
C GLY A 335 -29.28 -13.07 12.13
N GLY A 336 -29.84 -12.02 11.52
CA GLY A 336 -29.48 -10.62 11.78
C GLY A 336 -28.13 -10.19 11.19
N ILE A 337 -27.45 -11.06 10.45
CA ILE A 337 -26.19 -10.75 9.79
C ILE A 337 -26.47 -10.37 8.34
N VAL A 338 -26.02 -9.17 7.98
CA VAL A 338 -26.11 -8.63 6.63
C VAL A 338 -24.95 -9.17 5.80
N PRO A 339 -25.20 -9.78 4.62
CA PRO A 339 -24.14 -10.23 3.71
C PRO A 339 -23.21 -9.09 3.31
N GLN A 340 -21.96 -9.40 2.99
CA GLN A 340 -20.91 -8.40 2.81
C GLN A 340 -20.70 -7.95 1.36
N PHE A 341 -21.45 -8.53 0.42
CA PHE A 341 -21.38 -8.23 -1.00
C PHE A 341 -22.79 -8.10 -1.59
N SER A 342 -23.01 -7.08 -2.42
CA SER A 342 -24.23 -6.91 -3.21
C SER A 342 -23.90 -6.14 -4.48
N ASN A 343 -24.42 -6.60 -5.62
CA ASN A 343 -24.14 -6.08 -6.95
C ASN A 343 -25.39 -6.17 -7.82
N GLU A 344 -25.72 -5.10 -8.52
CA GLU A 344 -26.77 -5.06 -9.54
C GLU A 344 -26.13 -4.78 -10.90
N VAL A 345 -26.41 -5.62 -11.87
CA VAL A 345 -25.83 -5.56 -13.21
C VAL A 345 -26.83 -4.99 -14.19
N SER A 346 -26.38 -4.06 -15.02
CA SER A 346 -27.17 -3.49 -16.11
C SER A 346 -26.39 -3.42 -17.41
N ALA A 347 -27.13 -3.33 -18.52
CA ALA A 347 -26.54 -2.96 -19.80
C ALA A 347 -26.07 -1.49 -19.76
N PRO A 348 -24.97 -1.15 -20.44
CA PRO A 348 -24.54 0.23 -20.58
C PRO A 348 -25.51 1.05 -21.44
N PRO A 349 -25.64 2.37 -21.21
CA PRO A 349 -26.36 3.28 -22.08
C PRO A 349 -25.88 3.21 -23.55
N ASP A 350 -26.78 3.45 -24.50
CA ASP A 350 -26.50 3.36 -25.94
C ASP A 350 -25.27 4.16 -26.38
N ALA A 351 -25.06 5.35 -25.80
CA ALA A 351 -23.94 6.22 -26.13
C ALA A 351 -22.55 5.65 -25.75
N ILE A 352 -22.49 4.75 -24.75
CA ILE A 352 -21.24 4.14 -24.29
C ILE A 352 -21.19 2.62 -24.52
N ALA A 353 -22.30 2.02 -24.97
CA ALA A 353 -22.40 0.63 -25.35
C ALA A 353 -21.36 0.19 -26.40
N PRO A 354 -20.85 1.02 -27.33
CA PRO A 354 -19.75 0.60 -28.22
C PRO A 354 -18.47 0.16 -27.48
N TRP A 355 -18.23 0.67 -26.27
CA TRP A 355 -17.00 0.45 -25.50
C TRP A 355 -17.18 -0.51 -24.33
N PHE A 356 -18.36 -0.55 -23.74
CA PHE A 356 -18.68 -1.35 -22.56
C PHE A 356 -19.78 -2.35 -22.89
N ASP A 357 -19.80 -3.49 -22.22
CA ASP A 357 -20.87 -4.48 -22.35
C ASP A 357 -21.62 -4.74 -21.05
N LEU A 358 -21.06 -4.32 -19.90
CA LEU A 358 -21.65 -4.54 -18.59
C LEU A 358 -21.26 -3.43 -17.61
N VAL A 359 -22.25 -2.99 -16.83
CA VAL A 359 -22.10 -2.06 -15.71
C VAL A 359 -22.57 -2.78 -14.44
N GLY A 360 -21.76 -2.76 -13.38
CA GLY A 360 -22.11 -3.28 -12.06
C GLY A 360 -22.20 -2.15 -11.03
N ALA A 361 -23.36 -2.01 -10.40
CA ALA A 361 -23.61 -1.11 -9.28
C ALA A 361 -23.43 -1.88 -7.96
N VAL A 362 -22.23 -1.81 -7.39
CA VAL A 362 -21.86 -2.55 -6.18
C VAL A 362 -22.31 -1.76 -4.96
N SER A 363 -23.51 -2.05 -4.46
CA SER A 363 -24.11 -1.33 -3.33
C SER A 363 -23.49 -1.67 -1.98
N ARG A 364 -22.87 -2.84 -1.88
CA ARG A 364 -22.18 -3.29 -0.68
C ARG A 364 -20.95 -4.08 -1.06
N LEU A 365 -19.82 -3.64 -0.53
CA LEU A 365 -18.53 -4.25 -0.75
C LEU A 365 -17.74 -4.26 0.56
N ARG A 366 -17.07 -5.37 0.85
CA ARG A 366 -16.06 -5.47 1.89
C ARG A 366 -14.73 -5.86 1.26
N GLU A 367 -13.69 -5.08 1.57
CA GLU A 367 -12.31 -5.40 1.25
C GLU A 367 -11.53 -5.64 2.55
N VAL A 368 -10.78 -6.73 2.62
CA VAL A 368 -9.77 -6.94 3.67
C VAL A 368 -8.39 -6.72 3.08
N ARG A 369 -7.59 -5.85 3.72
CA ARG A 369 -6.22 -5.52 3.32
C ARG A 369 -5.25 -5.85 4.43
N ALA A 370 -4.28 -6.71 4.15
CA ALA A 370 -3.26 -7.13 5.10
C ALA A 370 -1.88 -6.59 4.70
N LEU A 371 -1.18 -5.95 5.64
CA LEU A 371 0.23 -5.64 5.49
C LEU A 371 1.01 -6.94 5.70
N ALA A 372 1.70 -7.41 4.67
CA ALA A 372 2.43 -8.68 4.68
C ALA A 372 3.96 -8.50 4.64
N GLY A 373 4.42 -7.28 4.32
CA GLY A 373 5.83 -6.92 4.28
C GLY A 373 6.00 -5.48 3.82
N PHE A 374 7.23 -5.07 3.52
CA PHE A 374 7.48 -3.79 2.86
C PHE A 374 8.80 -3.82 2.09
N SER A 375 9.00 -2.84 1.22
CA SER A 375 10.25 -2.58 0.51
C SER A 375 10.70 -1.14 0.74
N ARG A 376 11.93 -0.81 0.36
CA ARG A 376 12.50 0.55 0.46
C ARG A 376 13.26 0.89 -0.80
N ILE A 377 13.52 2.18 -1.03
CA ILE A 377 14.15 2.75 -2.24
C ILE A 377 13.24 2.63 -3.47
N GLU A 378 12.72 1.45 -3.74
CA GLU A 378 11.85 1.13 -4.87
C GLU A 378 10.74 0.17 -4.40
N PRO A 379 9.51 0.26 -4.94
CA PRO A 379 8.45 -0.67 -4.64
C PRO A 379 8.72 -2.04 -5.27
N TYR A 380 8.42 -3.11 -4.54
CA TYR A 380 8.54 -4.50 -5.01
C TYR A 380 7.17 -5.09 -5.33
N PRO A 381 6.79 -5.23 -6.61
CA PRO A 381 5.51 -5.85 -7.00
C PRO A 381 5.59 -7.36 -6.78
N VAL A 382 4.65 -7.91 -6.00
CA VAL A 382 4.58 -9.34 -5.69
C VAL A 382 3.14 -9.75 -5.38
N SER A 383 2.69 -10.85 -5.96
CA SER A 383 1.40 -11.45 -5.62
C SER A 383 1.41 -12.06 -4.21
N GLY A 384 0.24 -12.10 -3.56
CA GLY A 384 0.09 -12.50 -2.15
C GLY A 384 0.78 -13.83 -1.82
N GLU A 385 0.57 -14.85 -2.64
CA GLU A 385 1.10 -16.20 -2.49
C GLU A 385 2.62 -16.31 -2.63
N ARG A 386 3.28 -15.30 -3.22
CA ARG A 386 4.74 -15.23 -3.37
C ARG A 386 5.41 -14.35 -2.33
N ILE A 387 4.67 -13.65 -1.48
CA ILE A 387 5.26 -12.74 -0.48
C ILE A 387 6.18 -13.49 0.48
N ALA A 388 5.76 -14.65 0.98
CA ALA A 388 6.58 -15.46 1.88
C ALA A 388 7.92 -15.86 1.24
N LYS A 389 7.92 -16.23 -0.04
CA LYS A 389 9.14 -16.54 -0.80
C LYS A 389 9.99 -15.29 -1.03
N ALA A 390 9.39 -14.17 -1.41
CA ALA A 390 10.12 -12.91 -1.60
C ALA A 390 10.79 -12.40 -0.31
N ILE A 391 10.21 -12.67 0.86
CA ILE A 391 10.83 -12.43 2.16
C ILE A 391 12.03 -13.35 2.38
N GLN A 392 11.90 -14.65 2.08
CA GLN A 392 13.00 -15.62 2.19
C GLN A 392 14.18 -15.25 1.27
N ASP A 393 13.88 -14.77 0.06
CA ASP A 393 14.87 -14.34 -0.93
C ASP A 393 15.49 -12.97 -0.59
N GLY A 394 15.03 -12.29 0.48
CA GLY A 394 15.55 -11.00 0.93
C GLY A 394 15.15 -9.81 0.04
N LEU A 395 14.10 -9.98 -0.76
CA LEU A 395 13.58 -8.98 -1.70
C LEU A 395 12.47 -8.13 -1.06
N VAL A 396 11.78 -8.67 -0.07
CA VAL A 396 10.79 -7.98 0.77
C VAL A 396 11.22 -8.07 2.23
N SER A 397 11.10 -6.97 2.98
CA SER A 397 11.39 -6.94 4.40
C SER A 397 10.27 -7.58 5.22
N PRO A 398 10.61 -8.44 6.20
CA PRO A 398 9.62 -9.06 7.09
C PRO A 398 9.10 -8.09 8.15
N LEU A 399 7.91 -8.39 8.66
CA LEU A 399 7.27 -7.67 9.77
C LEU A 399 7.65 -8.21 11.14
N SER A 400 8.32 -9.36 11.19
CA SER A 400 8.69 -10.08 12.41
C SER A 400 10.04 -10.78 12.25
N LYS A 401 10.66 -11.18 13.36
CA LYS A 401 11.91 -11.97 13.37
C LYS A 401 11.65 -13.42 12.97
N ALA A 402 10.57 -13.98 13.52
CA ALA A 402 10.11 -15.33 13.22
C ALA A 402 8.74 -15.28 12.52
N PRO A 403 8.43 -16.26 11.64
CA PRO A 403 7.11 -16.35 11.02
C PRO A 403 5.99 -16.34 12.06
N ARG A 404 4.93 -15.57 11.79
CA ARG A 404 3.74 -15.47 12.63
C ARG A 404 2.53 -15.97 11.86
N ASN A 405 1.57 -16.56 12.57
CA ASN A 405 0.35 -17.10 11.99
C ASN A 405 -0.76 -16.04 11.82
N TRP A 406 -0.43 -14.75 11.94
CA TRP A 406 -1.35 -13.63 11.79
C TRP A 406 -0.64 -12.42 11.18
N LEU A 407 -1.41 -11.53 10.56
CA LEU A 407 -0.92 -10.27 10.01
C LEU A 407 -1.84 -9.10 10.39
N PRO A 408 -1.30 -7.88 10.52
CA PRO A 408 -2.10 -6.68 10.74
C PRO A 408 -2.86 -6.35 9.46
N ALA A 409 -4.16 -6.10 9.60
CA ALA A 409 -5.03 -5.80 8.47
C ALA A 409 -6.09 -4.78 8.83
N ALA A 410 -6.75 -4.24 7.81
CA ALA A 410 -7.92 -3.40 7.96
C ALA A 410 -9.06 -3.94 7.10
N GLU A 411 -10.27 -3.81 7.61
CA GLU A 411 -11.51 -4.02 6.87
C GLU A 411 -12.00 -2.67 6.36
N ILE A 412 -12.31 -2.60 5.08
CA ILE A 412 -12.99 -1.46 4.47
C ILE A 412 -14.34 -1.94 3.97
N ARG A 413 -15.35 -1.13 4.24
CA ARG A 413 -16.69 -1.34 3.70
C ARG A 413 -17.09 -0.12 2.89
N GLY A 414 -17.80 -0.35 1.81
CA GLY A 414 -18.45 0.72 1.06
C GLY A 414 -19.06 0.22 -0.23
N GLU A 415 -18.90 0.99 -1.28
CA GLU A 415 -19.59 0.84 -2.56
C GLU A 415 -18.62 0.93 -3.73
N GLY A 416 -19.08 0.54 -4.93
CA GLY A 416 -18.28 0.67 -6.13
C GLY A 416 -19.09 0.68 -7.43
N LEU A 417 -18.41 1.13 -8.47
CA LEU A 417 -18.85 1.12 -9.86
C LEU A 417 -17.92 0.19 -10.64
N PHE A 418 -18.47 -0.91 -11.13
CA PHE A 418 -17.77 -1.85 -12.00
C PHE A 418 -18.12 -1.58 -13.46
N LEU A 419 -17.10 -1.49 -14.31
CA LEU A 419 -17.25 -1.34 -15.76
C LEU A 419 -16.47 -2.45 -16.46
N ARG A 420 -17.18 -3.21 -17.29
CA ARG A 420 -16.57 -4.22 -18.15
C ARG A 420 -16.52 -3.70 -19.58
N PHE A 421 -15.31 -3.64 -20.11
CA PHE A 421 -15.11 -3.26 -21.49
C PHE A 421 -15.61 -4.39 -22.40
N ARG A 422 -15.89 -4.03 -23.65
CA ARG A 422 -16.24 -4.99 -24.67
C ARG A 422 -14.97 -5.63 -25.27
N SER A 423 -14.85 -6.95 -25.18
CA SER A 423 -13.63 -7.67 -25.62
C SER A 423 -13.39 -7.56 -27.12
N ASP A 424 -14.43 -7.76 -27.94
CA ASP A 424 -14.36 -7.65 -29.41
C ASP A 424 -13.99 -6.23 -29.86
N ALA A 425 -14.46 -5.20 -29.15
CA ALA A 425 -14.07 -3.82 -29.43
C ALA A 425 -12.58 -3.57 -29.14
N ILE A 426 -12.04 -4.11 -28.03
CA ILE A 426 -10.61 -4.01 -27.72
C ILE A 426 -9.78 -4.77 -28.77
N GLU A 427 -10.19 -5.98 -29.14
CA GLU A 427 -9.49 -6.79 -30.13
C GLU A 427 -9.49 -6.12 -31.51
N ALA A 428 -10.63 -5.60 -31.96
CA ALA A 428 -10.75 -4.85 -33.20
C ALA A 428 -9.88 -3.58 -33.18
N TRP A 429 -9.87 -2.84 -32.07
CA TRP A 429 -9.02 -1.66 -31.91
C TRP A 429 -7.53 -2.00 -31.98
N VAL A 430 -7.09 -3.05 -31.29
CA VAL A 430 -5.69 -3.50 -31.32
C VAL A 430 -5.29 -3.97 -32.72
N ALA A 431 -6.17 -4.72 -33.41
CA ALA A 431 -5.92 -5.21 -34.77
C ALA A 431 -5.85 -4.07 -35.80
N ALA A 432 -6.69 -3.04 -35.65
CA ALA A 432 -6.71 -1.87 -36.53
C ALA A 432 -5.49 -0.94 -36.35
N ASN A 433 -4.76 -1.07 -35.23
CA ASN A 433 -3.66 -0.17 -34.88
C ASN A 433 -2.31 -0.89 -34.68
N PRO A 434 -1.66 -1.43 -35.73
CA PRO A 434 -0.39 -2.17 -35.59
C PRO A 434 0.76 -1.36 -34.95
N ALA A 435 0.76 -0.02 -35.12
CA ALA A 435 1.75 0.88 -34.51
C ALA A 435 1.72 0.84 -32.98
N LEU A 436 0.53 0.67 -32.39
CA LEU A 436 0.33 0.50 -30.94
C LEU A 436 1.19 -0.64 -30.38
N GLY A 437 1.28 -1.75 -31.10
CA GLY A 437 2.07 -2.91 -30.71
C GLY A 437 3.57 -2.64 -30.59
N LYS A 438 4.10 -1.60 -31.26
CA LYS A 438 5.51 -1.17 -31.06
C LYS A 438 5.67 -0.49 -29.70
N ARG A 439 4.77 0.43 -29.36
CA ARG A 439 4.79 1.17 -28.08
C ARG A 439 4.61 0.25 -26.88
N VAL A 440 3.67 -0.69 -26.95
CA VAL A 440 3.48 -1.74 -25.93
C VAL A 440 4.76 -2.57 -25.75
N ARG A 441 5.42 -2.96 -26.85
CA ARG A 441 6.68 -3.72 -26.80
C ARG A 441 7.83 -2.96 -26.13
N VAL A 442 7.91 -1.64 -26.31
CA VAL A 442 8.92 -0.82 -25.61
C VAL A 442 8.68 -0.83 -24.10
N LEU A 443 7.44 -0.57 -23.66
CA LEU A 443 7.07 -0.61 -22.25
C LEU A 443 7.28 -2.00 -21.64
N GLU A 444 6.88 -3.05 -22.34
CA GLU A 444 7.06 -4.44 -21.94
C GLU A 444 8.55 -4.83 -21.83
N GLY A 445 9.35 -4.48 -22.84
CA GLY A 445 10.80 -4.75 -22.84
C GLY A 445 11.51 -4.02 -21.72
N ARG A 446 11.13 -2.77 -21.45
CA ARG A 446 11.66 -2.00 -20.32
C ARG A 446 11.24 -2.59 -18.98
N SER A 447 9.99 -3.02 -18.84
CA SER A 447 9.55 -3.73 -17.65
C SER A 447 10.29 -5.04 -17.42
N ALA A 448 10.61 -5.77 -18.49
CA ALA A 448 11.41 -6.99 -18.41
C ALA A 448 12.84 -6.69 -17.98
N ALA A 449 13.49 -5.69 -18.59
CA ALA A 449 14.85 -5.27 -18.22
C ALA A 449 14.94 -4.84 -16.77
N VAL A 450 14.02 -3.97 -16.31
CA VAL A 450 13.95 -3.52 -14.91
C VAL A 450 13.74 -4.70 -13.95
N ALA A 451 12.87 -5.65 -14.28
CA ALA A 451 12.64 -6.82 -13.44
C ALA A 451 13.88 -7.74 -13.36
N GLN A 452 14.58 -7.92 -14.48
CA GLN A 452 15.81 -8.71 -14.57
C GLN A 452 16.94 -8.06 -13.75
N GLU A 453 17.17 -6.76 -13.92
CA GLU A 453 18.17 -5.99 -13.17
C GLU A 453 17.92 -6.02 -11.66
N ARG A 454 16.64 -6.10 -11.25
CA ARG A 454 16.22 -6.09 -9.85
C ARG A 454 15.98 -7.48 -9.26
N GLY A 455 16.12 -8.54 -10.06
CA GLY A 455 15.99 -9.92 -9.61
C GLY A 455 14.60 -10.29 -9.08
N HIS A 456 13.53 -9.68 -9.62
CA HIS A 456 12.16 -10.00 -9.20
C HIS A 456 11.38 -10.72 -10.31
N PRO A 457 10.52 -11.70 -9.96
CA PRO A 457 9.66 -12.34 -10.93
C PRO A 457 8.65 -11.33 -11.50
N ARG A 458 8.16 -11.64 -12.70
CA ARG A 458 7.05 -10.90 -13.31
C ARG A 458 5.83 -11.79 -13.33
N ASP A 459 4.73 -11.23 -12.84
CA ASP A 459 3.49 -11.96 -12.65
C ASP A 459 2.58 -11.85 -13.88
N TYR A 460 2.86 -10.88 -14.75
CA TYR A 460 2.11 -10.58 -15.96
C TYR A 460 2.99 -9.85 -16.99
N ARG A 461 2.46 -9.74 -18.21
CA ARG A 461 3.02 -8.95 -19.31
C ARG A 461 2.19 -7.68 -19.50
N ILE A 462 2.84 -6.61 -19.91
CA ILE A 462 2.19 -5.36 -20.29
C ILE A 462 1.54 -5.57 -21.65
N THR A 463 0.22 -5.36 -21.71
CA THR A 463 -0.58 -5.46 -22.94
C THR A 463 -1.26 -4.13 -23.23
N ALA A 464 -1.70 -3.93 -24.48
CA ALA A 464 -2.54 -2.79 -24.85
C ALA A 464 -3.81 -2.71 -23.97
N ARG A 465 -4.41 -3.86 -23.66
CA ARG A 465 -5.56 -3.99 -22.78
C ARG A 465 -5.26 -3.46 -21.38
N LEU A 466 -4.13 -3.83 -20.79
CA LEU A 466 -3.72 -3.33 -19.47
C LEU A 466 -3.55 -1.81 -19.47
N LEU A 467 -2.81 -1.28 -20.44
CA LEU A 467 -2.58 0.17 -20.54
C LEU A 467 -3.88 0.94 -20.74
N LEU A 468 -4.82 0.40 -21.54
CA LEU A 468 -6.14 0.99 -21.78
C LEU A 468 -6.97 1.03 -20.50
N VAL A 469 -7.22 -0.12 -19.87
CA VAL A 469 -8.09 -0.22 -18.68
C VAL A 469 -7.52 0.59 -17.53
N HIS A 470 -6.21 0.50 -17.28
CA HIS A 470 -5.55 1.23 -16.21
C HIS A 470 -5.56 2.74 -16.43
N SER A 471 -5.24 3.21 -17.64
CA SER A 471 -5.29 4.65 -17.95
C SER A 471 -6.70 5.20 -17.87
N PHE A 472 -7.71 4.42 -18.29
CA PHE A 472 -9.11 4.80 -18.14
C PHE A 472 -9.52 4.88 -16.68
N ALA A 473 -9.12 3.91 -15.85
CA ALA A 473 -9.40 3.89 -14.41
C ALA A 473 -8.92 5.18 -13.74
N HIS A 474 -7.68 5.60 -14.04
CA HIS A 474 -7.12 6.84 -13.52
C HIS A 474 -7.86 8.09 -14.01
N ALA A 475 -8.19 8.16 -15.30
CA ALA A 475 -8.96 9.27 -15.86
C ALA A 475 -10.37 9.35 -15.22
N LEU A 476 -11.00 8.19 -14.98
CA LEU A 476 -12.31 8.08 -14.36
C LEU A 476 -12.27 8.49 -12.88
N ILE A 477 -11.29 8.01 -12.09
CA ILE A 477 -11.10 8.44 -10.69
C ILE A 477 -10.99 9.96 -10.60
N ARG A 478 -10.20 10.59 -11.46
CA ARG A 478 -10.03 12.05 -11.47
C ARG A 478 -11.33 12.76 -11.80
N THR A 479 -12.08 12.26 -12.77
CA THR A 479 -13.37 12.85 -13.15
C THR A 479 -14.41 12.69 -12.04
N ILE A 480 -14.54 11.50 -11.45
CA ILE A 480 -15.42 11.24 -10.29
C ILE A 480 -15.06 12.14 -9.11
N SER A 481 -13.76 12.31 -8.84
CA SER A 481 -13.31 13.15 -7.71
C SER A 481 -13.76 14.60 -7.85
N ILE A 482 -13.77 15.12 -9.08
CA ILE A 482 -14.18 16.50 -9.37
C ILE A 482 -15.72 16.62 -9.37
N ASP A 483 -16.42 15.69 -10.03
CA ASP A 483 -17.87 15.77 -10.22
C ASP A 483 -18.67 15.41 -8.96
N CYS A 484 -18.18 14.44 -8.18
CA CYS A 484 -18.91 13.90 -7.02
C CYS A 484 -18.34 14.39 -5.68
N GLY A 485 -17.24 15.13 -5.68
CA GLY A 485 -16.61 15.66 -4.47
C GLY A 485 -15.87 14.62 -3.63
N TYR A 486 -15.75 13.37 -4.10
CA TYR A 486 -14.88 12.38 -3.47
C TYR A 486 -13.42 12.86 -3.53
N SER A 487 -12.68 12.73 -2.43
CA SER A 487 -11.24 12.87 -2.52
C SER A 487 -10.67 11.74 -3.40
N SER A 488 -9.76 12.08 -4.33
CA SER A 488 -9.06 11.06 -5.12
C SER A 488 -8.28 10.04 -4.27
N SER A 489 -7.94 10.38 -3.02
CA SER A 489 -7.31 9.45 -2.07
C SER A 489 -8.31 8.52 -1.35
N ALA A 490 -9.60 8.83 -1.41
CA ALA A 490 -10.69 8.03 -0.84
C ALA A 490 -11.25 7.01 -1.85
N LEU A 491 -10.96 7.18 -3.14
CA LEU A 491 -11.27 6.20 -4.19
C LEU A 491 -10.09 5.28 -4.46
N ARG A 492 -10.38 4.07 -4.93
CA ARG A 492 -9.38 3.10 -5.32
C ARG A 492 -9.84 2.33 -6.55
N GLU A 493 -8.89 1.97 -7.40
CA GLU A 493 -9.14 1.07 -8.51
C GLU A 493 -8.84 -0.38 -8.12
N ARG A 494 -9.54 -1.30 -8.77
CA ARG A 494 -9.20 -2.72 -8.82
C ARG A 494 -9.28 -3.17 -10.27
N LEU A 495 -8.15 -3.61 -10.83
CA LEU A 495 -8.05 -3.95 -12.24
C LEU A 495 -8.31 -5.46 -12.44
N TYR A 496 -9.14 -5.76 -13.42
CA TYR A 496 -9.43 -7.12 -13.88
C TYR A 496 -8.97 -7.22 -15.32
N VAL A 497 -7.66 -7.42 -15.51
CA VAL A 497 -7.06 -7.52 -16.83
C VAL A 497 -6.30 -8.83 -16.97
N GLY A 498 -6.71 -9.65 -17.95
CA GLY A 498 -6.10 -10.92 -18.26
C GLY A 498 -6.40 -11.35 -19.69
N GLU A 499 -5.47 -12.07 -20.32
CA GLU A 499 -5.77 -12.78 -21.56
C GLU A 499 -6.55 -14.06 -21.24
N ALA A 500 -7.36 -14.52 -22.20
CA ALA A 500 -8.02 -15.81 -22.07
C ALA A 500 -6.96 -16.92 -22.06
N ASP A 501 -7.14 -17.90 -21.18
CA ASP A 501 -6.37 -19.14 -21.16
C ASP A 501 -7.31 -20.36 -21.05
N GLU A 502 -6.75 -21.57 -20.99
CA GLU A 502 -7.54 -22.81 -20.93
C GLU A 502 -8.49 -22.88 -19.72
N LEU A 503 -8.21 -22.11 -18.66
CA LEU A 503 -8.94 -22.15 -17.39
C LEU A 503 -9.83 -20.92 -17.18
N ARG A 504 -9.54 -19.79 -17.85
CA ARG A 504 -10.14 -18.49 -17.54
C ARG A 504 -10.48 -17.68 -18.79
N PRO A 505 -11.64 -17.01 -18.82
CA PRO A 505 -11.96 -16.07 -19.88
C PRO A 505 -11.04 -14.84 -19.83
N ALA A 506 -10.96 -14.11 -20.95
CA ALA A 506 -10.34 -12.80 -20.97
C ALA A 506 -11.04 -11.86 -19.98
N MET A 507 -10.26 -11.09 -19.23
CA MET A 507 -10.77 -10.09 -18.31
C MET A 507 -10.34 -8.71 -18.81
N ASN A 508 -11.29 -7.79 -18.82
CA ASN A 508 -11.11 -6.41 -19.27
C ASN A 508 -12.07 -5.49 -18.50
N GLY A 509 -12.06 -5.61 -17.18
CA GLY A 509 -12.91 -4.81 -16.28
C GLY A 509 -12.11 -3.94 -15.32
N VAL A 510 -12.76 -2.91 -14.81
CA VAL A 510 -12.27 -2.09 -13.71
C VAL A 510 -13.38 -1.87 -12.71
N LEU A 511 -13.06 -2.02 -11.42
CA LEU A 511 -13.89 -1.58 -10.31
C LEU A 511 -13.29 -0.31 -9.73
N ILE A 512 -14.06 0.78 -9.69
CA ILE A 512 -13.75 1.96 -8.89
C ILE A 512 -14.60 1.90 -7.62
N TYR A 513 -13.96 1.88 -6.46
CA TYR A 513 -14.65 1.69 -5.19
C TYR A 513 -14.08 2.60 -4.10
N THR A 514 -14.83 2.71 -3.01
CA THR A 514 -14.42 3.48 -1.83
C THR A 514 -13.28 2.75 -1.10
N GLY A 515 -12.09 3.33 -1.10
CA GLY A 515 -10.86 2.75 -0.55
C GLY A 515 -10.50 3.19 0.87
N SER A 516 -11.39 3.95 1.54
CA SER A 516 -11.21 4.42 2.91
C SER A 516 -12.42 4.09 3.79
N PRO A 517 -12.22 3.70 5.07
CA PRO A 517 -13.31 3.42 6.00
C PRO A 517 -14.00 4.69 6.52
N ASP A 518 -13.49 5.88 6.18
CA ASP A 518 -14.03 7.14 6.65
C ASP A 518 -15.30 7.49 5.85
N SER A 519 -16.37 7.79 6.58
CA SER A 519 -17.74 8.26 6.28
C SER A 519 -18.19 8.69 4.87
N GLU A 520 -17.32 8.99 3.92
CA GLU A 520 -17.68 9.38 2.55
C GLU A 520 -18.29 8.21 1.76
N GLY A 521 -17.90 6.97 2.03
CA GLY A 521 -18.28 5.79 1.23
C GLY A 521 -19.61 5.09 1.59
N SER A 522 -20.54 5.78 2.28
CA SER A 522 -21.79 5.16 2.75
C SER A 522 -23.08 5.84 2.25
N LEU A 523 -22.95 6.87 1.41
CA LEU A 523 -24.09 7.69 0.96
C LEU A 523 -24.65 7.28 -0.42
N GLY A 524 -24.17 6.20 -1.03
CA GLY A 524 -24.68 5.75 -2.33
C GLY A 524 -24.16 6.55 -3.53
N GLY A 525 -23.06 7.29 -3.38
CA GLY A 525 -22.56 8.22 -4.38
C GLY A 525 -22.04 7.53 -5.64
N LEU A 526 -21.25 6.45 -5.49
CA LEU A 526 -20.74 5.67 -6.62
C LEU A 526 -21.84 4.79 -7.25
N VAL A 527 -22.73 4.21 -6.43
CA VAL A 527 -23.87 3.43 -6.95
C VAL A 527 -24.76 4.32 -7.82
N ARG A 528 -25.01 5.56 -7.40
CA ARG A 528 -25.79 6.52 -8.19
C ARG A 528 -25.14 6.86 -9.54
N LEU A 529 -23.81 6.78 -9.66
CA LEU A 529 -23.15 6.96 -10.96
C LEU A 529 -23.44 5.83 -11.94
N ALA A 530 -23.91 4.67 -11.50
CA ALA A 530 -24.36 3.61 -12.40
C ALA A 530 -25.70 3.92 -13.07
N GLU A 531 -26.47 4.93 -12.60
CA GLU A 531 -27.70 5.36 -13.27
C GLU A 531 -27.40 5.78 -14.72
N PRO A 532 -28.16 5.32 -15.73
CA PRO A 532 -27.80 5.47 -17.14
C PRO A 532 -27.37 6.88 -17.56
N GLY A 533 -28.13 7.91 -17.17
CA GLY A 533 -27.83 9.29 -17.52
C GLY A 533 -26.61 9.88 -16.80
N GLN A 534 -26.31 9.45 -15.57
CA GLN A 534 -25.10 9.87 -14.86
C GLN A 534 -23.88 9.16 -15.42
N LEU A 535 -24.01 7.87 -15.72
CA LEU A 535 -22.92 7.06 -16.26
C LEU A 535 -22.47 7.56 -17.62
N GLU A 536 -23.42 7.81 -18.53
CA GLU A 536 -23.12 8.40 -19.84
C GLU A 536 -22.37 9.72 -19.68
N ARG A 537 -22.89 10.63 -18.84
CA ARG A 537 -22.29 11.93 -18.57
C ARG A 537 -20.85 11.82 -18.06
N ILE A 538 -20.62 10.98 -17.05
CA ILE A 538 -19.30 10.87 -16.41
C ILE A 538 -18.28 10.20 -17.34
N VAL A 539 -18.67 9.19 -18.11
CA VAL A 539 -17.79 8.51 -19.07
C VAL A 539 -17.42 9.44 -20.23
N LEU A 540 -18.40 10.13 -20.82
CA LEU A 540 -18.12 11.09 -21.89
C LEU A 540 -17.29 12.28 -21.40
N GLN A 541 -17.51 12.75 -20.16
CA GLN A 541 -16.65 13.76 -19.54
C GLN A 541 -15.23 13.24 -19.32
N THR A 542 -15.07 11.98 -18.86
CA THR A 542 -13.76 11.34 -18.68
C THR A 542 -12.98 11.29 -20.00
N ILE A 543 -13.63 10.89 -21.09
CA ILE A 543 -13.02 10.82 -22.41
C ILE A 543 -12.62 12.22 -22.89
N ARG A 544 -13.50 13.23 -22.76
CA ARG A 544 -13.20 14.62 -23.13
C ARG A 544 -12.04 15.19 -22.32
N ASN A 545 -12.00 14.96 -21.00
CA ASN A 545 -10.91 15.40 -20.13
C ASN A 545 -9.56 14.76 -20.53
N ALA A 546 -9.57 13.49 -20.93
CA ALA A 546 -8.36 12.79 -21.34
C ALA A 546 -7.73 13.39 -22.63
N ARG A 547 -8.49 14.11 -23.46
CA ARG A 547 -7.98 14.74 -24.69
C ARG A 547 -6.99 15.87 -24.41
N TRP A 548 -7.01 16.47 -23.24
CA TRP A 548 -6.15 17.62 -22.92
C TRP A 548 -5.24 17.37 -21.72
N CYS A 549 -3.97 17.78 -21.84
CA CYS A 549 -3.04 17.82 -20.72
C CYS A 549 -2.28 19.14 -20.74
N GLY A 550 -2.22 19.82 -19.59
CA GLY A 550 -1.48 21.09 -19.47
C GLY A 550 0.03 20.97 -19.69
N SER A 551 0.56 19.74 -19.75
CA SER A 551 1.97 19.44 -20.06
C SER A 551 2.20 18.99 -21.51
N ASP A 552 1.18 19.08 -22.38
CA ASP A 552 1.37 18.82 -23.81
C ASP A 552 2.19 19.94 -24.48
N PRO A 553 3.07 19.63 -25.46
CA PRO A 553 3.27 18.32 -26.09
C PRO A 553 4.22 17.37 -25.32
N VAL A 554 4.97 17.86 -24.34
CA VAL A 554 6.00 17.08 -23.61
C VAL A 554 5.45 15.79 -23.00
N CYS A 555 4.22 15.83 -22.47
CA CYS A 555 3.57 14.64 -21.93
C CYS A 555 3.19 13.65 -23.02
N LEU A 556 2.64 14.13 -24.14
CA LEU A 556 2.14 13.29 -25.23
C LEU A 556 3.28 12.61 -26.01
N GLU A 557 4.38 13.34 -26.21
CA GLU A 557 5.58 12.91 -26.93
C GLU A 557 6.58 12.16 -26.04
N ALA A 558 6.23 11.89 -24.78
CA ALA A 558 7.10 11.18 -23.86
C ALA A 558 7.48 9.79 -24.40
N ASP A 559 8.77 9.61 -24.65
CA ASP A 559 9.35 8.33 -25.09
C ASP A 559 9.56 7.40 -23.88
N PRO A 560 8.84 6.27 -23.81
CA PRO A 560 9.05 5.26 -22.78
C PRO A 560 10.39 4.52 -22.91
N ALA A 561 11.24 4.78 -23.88
CA ALA A 561 12.62 4.28 -23.87
C ALA A 561 13.54 5.17 -23.02
N GLN A 562 13.22 6.47 -22.85
CA GLN A 562 14.12 7.46 -22.24
C GLN A 562 13.78 7.82 -20.79
N SER A 563 12.71 7.26 -20.22
CA SER A 563 12.18 7.71 -18.92
C SER A 563 12.85 7.07 -17.68
N GLY A 564 14.06 6.49 -17.81
CA GLY A 564 14.83 5.87 -16.71
C GLY A 564 14.21 4.61 -16.08
N ASP A 565 13.65 4.73 -14.87
CA ASP A 565 12.94 3.65 -14.16
C ASP A 565 11.40 3.70 -14.30
N ARG A 566 10.84 4.79 -14.84
CA ARG A 566 9.40 4.96 -15.04
C ARG A 566 8.85 4.10 -16.20
N ILE A 567 8.07 3.08 -15.90
CA ILE A 567 7.42 2.21 -16.91
C ILE A 567 6.04 2.76 -17.28
N SER A 568 5.97 3.99 -17.77
CA SER A 568 4.72 4.60 -18.25
C SER A 568 5.02 5.45 -19.48
N GLY A 569 4.04 5.56 -20.39
CA GLY A 569 4.10 6.43 -21.55
C GLY A 569 3.63 7.84 -21.24
N ALA A 570 2.60 8.30 -21.94
CA ALA A 570 2.03 9.64 -21.77
C ALA A 570 1.22 9.72 -20.46
N ALA A 571 1.91 9.84 -19.33
CA ALA A 571 1.31 9.91 -18.00
C ALA A 571 2.09 10.89 -17.10
N CYS A 572 1.40 11.94 -16.63
CA CYS A 572 1.95 12.94 -15.71
C CYS A 572 0.89 13.39 -14.68
N HIS A 573 1.30 14.22 -13.70
CA HIS A 573 0.43 14.73 -12.64
C HIS A 573 -0.77 15.53 -13.16
N CYS A 574 -0.63 16.14 -14.35
CA CYS A 574 -1.70 16.92 -14.97
C CYS A 574 -2.81 16.05 -15.56
N CYS A 575 -2.54 14.80 -15.95
CA CYS A 575 -3.50 13.97 -16.69
C CYS A 575 -3.86 12.65 -16.01
N LEU A 576 -2.89 11.78 -15.71
CA LEU A 576 -3.16 10.39 -15.32
C LEU A 576 -2.63 10.02 -13.93
N LEU A 577 -1.64 10.71 -13.35
CA LEU A 577 -1.17 10.28 -12.03
C LEU A 577 -2.23 10.60 -10.97
N VAL A 578 -2.52 9.61 -10.12
CA VAL A 578 -3.44 9.70 -8.97
C VAL A 578 -2.67 9.41 -7.68
N PRO A 579 -3.23 9.69 -6.48
CA PRO A 579 -2.57 9.31 -5.23
C PRO A 579 -2.20 7.82 -5.18
N GLU A 580 -1.06 7.49 -4.59
CA GLU A 580 -0.57 6.10 -4.50
C GLU A 580 -1.54 5.17 -3.75
N THR A 581 -2.37 5.73 -2.86
CA THR A 581 -3.41 4.98 -2.14
C THR A 581 -4.56 4.53 -3.05
N ALA A 582 -4.74 5.18 -4.21
CA ALA A 582 -5.81 4.89 -5.15
C ALA A 582 -5.42 3.88 -6.24
N CYS A 583 -4.14 3.76 -6.56
CA CYS A 583 -3.62 2.90 -7.64
C CYS A 583 -3.00 1.62 -7.07
N GLU A 584 -3.42 0.44 -7.53
CA GLU A 584 -2.83 -0.84 -7.10
C GLU A 584 -1.46 -1.13 -7.75
N LYS A 585 -1.11 -0.39 -8.81
CA LYS A 585 0.14 -0.54 -9.59
C LYS A 585 1.17 0.58 -9.34
N PHE A 586 0.98 1.44 -8.33
CA PHE A 586 1.87 2.56 -7.99
C PHE A 586 2.16 3.50 -9.17
N ASN A 587 1.13 3.87 -9.94
CA ASN A 587 1.21 4.74 -11.11
C ASN A 587 2.19 4.29 -12.22
N ARG A 588 2.50 2.99 -12.30
CA ARG A 588 3.24 2.36 -13.41
C ARG A 588 2.28 1.91 -14.49
N GLU A 589 2.73 1.65 -15.71
CA GLU A 589 1.92 1.04 -16.78
C GLU A 589 0.71 1.90 -17.19
N LEU A 590 0.94 3.21 -17.32
CA LEU A 590 -0.06 4.19 -17.76
C LEU A 590 0.33 4.81 -19.08
N ASP A 591 -0.65 5.08 -19.94
CA ASP A 591 -0.44 5.73 -21.22
C ASP A 591 -1.71 6.36 -21.78
N ARG A 592 -1.82 7.69 -21.72
CA ARG A 592 -3.02 8.43 -22.15
C ARG A 592 -3.34 8.25 -23.63
N THR A 593 -2.34 7.95 -24.45
CA THR A 593 -2.51 7.72 -25.89
C THR A 593 -3.35 6.47 -26.18
N MET A 594 -3.55 5.56 -25.21
CA MET A 594 -4.50 4.45 -25.36
C MET A 594 -5.94 4.95 -25.45
N LEU A 595 -6.25 6.05 -24.75
CA LEU A 595 -7.58 6.63 -24.69
C LEU A 595 -7.86 7.53 -25.89
N VAL A 596 -6.89 8.39 -26.25
CA VAL A 596 -7.12 9.50 -27.19
C VAL A 596 -6.31 9.43 -28.49
N GLY A 597 -5.41 8.46 -28.62
CA GLY A 597 -4.57 8.28 -29.80
C GLY A 597 -3.18 8.89 -29.66
N SER A 598 -2.33 8.64 -30.65
CA SER A 598 -1.01 9.26 -30.78
C SER A 598 -1.05 10.61 -31.48
N PRO A 599 -0.01 11.44 -31.32
CA PRO A 599 0.22 12.55 -32.23
C PRO A 599 0.59 12.06 -33.64
N GLU A 600 0.18 12.81 -34.67
CA GLU A 600 0.45 12.50 -36.10
C GLU A 600 1.95 12.33 -36.42
N SER A 601 2.84 12.88 -35.59
CA SER A 601 4.30 12.84 -35.73
C SER A 601 5.00 11.84 -34.78
N SER A 602 4.28 10.86 -34.24
CA SER A 602 4.84 9.84 -33.34
C SER A 602 5.93 8.98 -34.02
N GLU A 603 7.09 8.83 -33.38
CA GLU A 603 8.19 7.96 -33.85
C GLU A 603 7.77 6.48 -33.96
N PHE A 604 6.70 6.09 -33.26
CA PHE A 604 6.15 4.73 -33.30
C PHE A 604 5.15 4.51 -34.45
N GLY A 605 4.78 5.58 -35.18
CA GLY A 605 3.66 5.63 -36.11
C GLY A 605 2.38 6.13 -35.44
N ASP A 606 1.35 6.38 -36.24
CA ASP A 606 0.04 6.86 -35.78
C ASP A 606 -0.90 5.70 -35.42
N TRP A 607 -1.69 5.87 -34.37
CA TRP A 607 -2.80 5.02 -33.96
C TRP A 607 -3.94 5.86 -33.39
N GLN A 608 -5.15 5.39 -33.65
CA GLN A 608 -6.36 5.96 -33.09
C GLN A 608 -6.53 5.55 -31.62
N GLY A 609 -7.02 6.48 -30.79
CA GLY A 609 -7.42 6.17 -29.42
C GLY A 609 -8.62 5.24 -29.39
N TYR A 610 -8.75 4.43 -28.35
CA TYR A 610 -9.87 3.51 -28.19
C TYR A 610 -11.23 4.23 -28.25
N PHE A 611 -11.31 5.47 -27.75
CA PHE A 611 -12.51 6.30 -27.76
C PHE A 611 -12.59 7.28 -28.94
N GLY A 612 -11.60 7.29 -29.84
CA GLY A 612 -11.34 8.39 -30.79
C GLY A 612 -12.37 8.60 -31.91
N ASN A 613 -13.17 7.58 -32.27
CA ASN A 613 -14.02 7.63 -33.46
C ASN A 613 -15.51 7.94 -33.22
N GLN A 614 -15.99 8.02 -31.97
CA GLN A 614 -17.44 8.07 -31.69
C GLN A 614 -17.87 9.07 -30.59
N ALA A 615 -16.96 9.93 -30.11
CA ALA A 615 -17.22 10.83 -28.98
C ALA A 615 -17.33 12.32 -29.37
N ASP A 616 -17.56 12.62 -30.65
CA ASP A 616 -17.77 13.98 -31.16
C ASP A 616 -19.26 14.34 -31.30
#